data_AF-A0A2P7TKZ6-F1
#
_entry.id   AF-A0A2P7TKZ6-F1
#
_cell.length_a   1.000
_cell.length_b   1.000
_cell.length_c   1.000
_cell.angle_alpha   90.00
_cell.angle_beta   90.00
_cell.angle_gamma   90.00
#
_symmetry.space_group_name_H-M   'P 1'
#
loop_
_entity.id
_entity.type
_entity.pdbx_description
1 polymer ?
#
loop_
_entity_poly.entity_id
_entity_poly.type
_entity_poly.pdbx_seq_one_letter_code
_entity_poly.pdbx_strand_id
1 'polypeptide(L)'
;MYAILNRLQQLPVIGNPNLWAAGNLLILLYGVLLKGWNLQPIVFIFWIEVIINIAIALVRVIFAHDKQPFLATLPSKVGALLFGGVMGIAFIMLTVTFSIGVFEGGFKSEGFEQVPWQVRLLVLNYLLALLLHYFLNKRYLIANPAEELMGTFMYLLILLALLMVLTQFLIPKVTGSSNNIALLTGMAVVVVKFMVDRLKLTLQQKTQNLPG
;
A
#
# COMPACT_ATOMS: atom_id res chain seq x y z
N MET A 1 21.33 -16.86 19.51
CA MET A 1 20.11 -16.28 18.89
C MET A 1 20.34 -14.84 18.40
N TYR A 2 20.90 -13.92 19.21
CA TYR A 2 21.24 -12.54 18.80
C TYR A 2 22.21 -12.43 17.60
N ALA A 3 23.19 -13.32 17.48
CA ALA A 3 24.17 -13.27 16.39
C ALA A 3 23.59 -13.58 15.00
N ILE A 4 22.51 -14.37 14.92
CA ILE A 4 21.85 -14.73 13.65
C ILE A 4 20.97 -13.57 13.16
N LEU A 5 20.24 -12.92 14.08
CA LEU A 5 19.45 -11.72 13.78
C LEU A 5 20.31 -10.57 13.26
N ASN A 6 21.49 -10.35 13.86
CA ASN A 6 22.45 -9.35 13.36
C ASN A 6 23.01 -9.69 11.96
N ARG A 7 23.27 -10.98 11.66
CA ARG A 7 23.73 -11.40 10.33
C ARG A 7 22.65 -11.27 9.26
N LEU A 8 21.38 -11.51 9.60
CA LEU A 8 20.25 -11.31 8.68
C LEU A 8 20.02 -9.83 8.38
N GLN A 9 20.26 -8.94 9.34
CA GLN A 9 20.19 -7.48 9.13
C GLN A 9 21.32 -6.94 8.23
N GLN A 10 22.46 -7.62 8.18
CA GLN A 10 23.59 -7.27 7.30
C GLN A 10 23.40 -7.74 5.85
N LEU A 11 22.38 -8.56 5.57
CA LEU A 11 22.03 -8.88 4.19
C LEU A 11 21.42 -7.62 3.55
N PRO A 12 22.02 -7.06 2.49
CA PRO A 12 21.55 -5.84 1.81
C PRO A 12 20.13 -5.99 1.23
N VAL A 13 19.60 -7.21 1.23
CA VAL A 13 18.27 -7.58 0.80
C VAL A 13 17.25 -7.28 1.92
N ILE A 14 17.40 -7.81 3.13
CA ILE A 14 16.31 -7.87 4.13
C ILE A 14 15.91 -6.48 4.68
N GLY A 15 16.77 -5.47 4.54
CA GLY A 15 16.50 -4.09 4.94
C GLY A 15 16.10 -3.13 3.81
N ASN A 16 16.09 -3.55 2.54
CA ASN A 16 15.89 -2.64 1.41
C ASN A 16 14.39 -2.40 1.14
N PRO A 17 13.87 -1.18 1.37
CA PRO A 17 12.45 -0.92 1.22
C PRO A 17 11.99 -0.94 -0.26
N ASN A 18 12.93 -0.96 -1.21
CA ASN A 18 12.63 -1.21 -2.62
C ASN A 18 12.14 -2.64 -2.91
N LEU A 19 12.44 -3.61 -2.05
CA LEU A 19 11.95 -4.98 -2.22
C LEU A 19 10.46 -5.09 -1.95
N TRP A 20 9.93 -4.29 -1.03
CA TRP A 20 8.50 -4.21 -0.80
C TRP A 20 7.76 -3.69 -2.05
N ALA A 21 8.27 -2.61 -2.66
CA ALA A 21 7.71 -2.07 -3.91
C ALA A 21 7.87 -3.04 -5.09
N ALA A 22 9.01 -3.74 -5.18
CA ALA A 22 9.22 -4.79 -6.18
C ALA A 22 8.27 -5.98 -5.97
N GLY A 23 8.04 -6.41 -4.72
CA GLY A 23 7.08 -7.46 -4.39
C GLY A 23 5.65 -7.09 -4.78
N ASN A 24 5.22 -5.86 -4.48
CA ASN A 24 3.92 -5.34 -4.89
C ASN A 24 3.77 -5.29 -6.41
N LEU A 25 4.81 -4.86 -7.13
CA LEU A 25 4.83 -4.85 -8.59
C LEU A 25 4.73 -6.28 -9.16
N LEU A 26 5.51 -7.22 -8.63
CA LEU A 26 5.53 -8.60 -9.11
C LEU A 26 4.20 -9.32 -8.88
N ILE A 27 3.54 -9.11 -7.75
CA ILE A 27 2.22 -9.69 -7.46
C ILE A 27 1.18 -9.19 -8.48
N LEU A 28 1.22 -7.89 -8.80
CA LEU A 28 0.30 -7.30 -9.76
C LEU A 28 0.60 -7.68 -11.21
N LEU A 29 1.88 -7.65 -11.62
CA LEU A 29 2.30 -8.09 -12.94
C LEU A 29 2.02 -9.58 -13.16
N TYR A 30 2.17 -10.42 -12.13
CA TYR A 30 1.78 -11.83 -12.20
C TYR A 30 0.28 -11.97 -12.52
N GLY A 31 -0.58 -11.19 -11.84
CA GLY A 31 -2.01 -11.17 -12.11
C GLY A 31 -2.35 -10.71 -13.53
N VAL A 32 -1.75 -9.60 -13.99
CA VAL A 32 -2.04 -9.02 -15.31
C VAL A 32 -1.48 -9.88 -16.45
N LEU A 33 -0.22 -10.28 -16.38
CA LEU A 33 0.50 -10.91 -17.50
C LEU A 33 0.26 -12.41 -17.59
N LEU A 34 0.18 -13.11 -16.45
CA LEU A 34 0.11 -14.58 -16.44
C LEU A 34 -1.30 -15.09 -16.17
N LYS A 35 -2.15 -14.30 -15.50
CA LYS A 35 -3.52 -14.68 -15.15
C LYS A 35 -4.58 -13.94 -15.95
N GLY A 36 -4.16 -13.10 -16.90
CA GLY A 36 -5.05 -12.40 -17.82
C GLY A 36 -6.02 -11.45 -17.13
N TRP A 37 -5.66 -10.92 -15.94
CA TRP A 37 -6.56 -10.05 -15.20
C TRP A 37 -6.96 -8.84 -16.02
N ASN A 38 -8.28 -8.63 -16.10
CA ASN A 38 -8.84 -7.38 -16.59
C ASN A 38 -8.89 -6.33 -15.45
N LEU A 39 -9.58 -5.22 -15.69
CA LEU A 39 -9.60 -4.09 -14.74
C LEU A 39 -10.24 -4.43 -13.39
N GLN A 40 -11.19 -5.38 -13.33
CA GLN A 40 -11.96 -5.68 -12.11
C GLN A 40 -11.10 -6.28 -10.98
N PRO A 41 -10.33 -7.38 -11.17
CA PRO A 41 -9.45 -7.92 -10.15
C PRO A 41 -8.40 -6.92 -9.66
N ILE A 42 -7.89 -6.06 -10.56
CA ILE A 42 -6.88 -5.04 -10.24
C ILE A 42 -7.48 -3.99 -9.30
N VAL A 43 -8.68 -3.49 -9.61
CA VAL A 43 -9.40 -2.54 -8.75
C VAL A 43 -9.73 -3.16 -7.40
N PHE A 44 -10.14 -4.43 -7.37
CA PHE A 44 -10.41 -5.13 -6.12
C PHE A 44 -9.15 -5.28 -5.25
N ILE A 45 -8.03 -5.71 -5.84
CA ILE A 45 -6.73 -5.77 -5.14
C ILE A 45 -6.35 -4.39 -4.60
N PHE A 46 -6.59 -3.34 -5.38
CA PHE A 46 -6.33 -1.97 -4.96
C PHE A 46 -7.15 -1.57 -3.73
N TRP A 47 -8.43 -1.93 -3.66
CA TRP A 47 -9.26 -1.68 -2.46
C TRP A 47 -8.66 -2.35 -1.22
N ILE A 48 -8.29 -3.63 -1.34
CA ILE A 48 -7.66 -4.38 -0.27
C ILE A 48 -6.34 -3.73 0.15
N GLU A 49 -5.56 -3.24 -0.80
CA GLU A 49 -4.30 -2.57 -0.52
C GLU A 49 -4.48 -1.26 0.26
N VAL A 50 -5.50 -0.46 -0.07
CA VAL A 50 -5.83 0.75 0.70
C VAL A 50 -6.15 0.39 2.15
N ILE A 51 -6.97 -0.65 2.37
CA ILE A 51 -7.31 -1.15 3.71
C ILE A 51 -6.05 -1.59 4.47
N ILE A 52 -5.18 -2.37 3.82
CA ILE A 52 -3.93 -2.86 4.43
C ILE A 52 -3.00 -1.69 4.81
N ASN A 53 -2.85 -0.68 3.94
CA ASN A 53 -2.03 0.50 4.24
C ASN A 53 -2.53 1.25 5.46
N ILE A 54 -3.85 1.45 5.56
CA ILE A 54 -4.48 2.11 6.71
C ILE A 54 -4.27 1.27 7.98
N ALA A 55 -4.57 -0.04 7.94
CA ALA A 55 -4.39 -0.93 9.07
C ALA A 55 -2.95 -0.91 9.59
N ILE A 56 -1.97 -0.96 8.68
CA ILE A 56 -0.55 -0.91 9.03
C ILE A 56 -0.16 0.45 9.61
N ALA A 57 -0.69 1.56 9.10
CA ALA A 57 -0.43 2.86 9.68
C ALA A 57 -0.94 2.95 11.12
N LEU A 58 -2.15 2.42 11.40
CA LEU A 58 -2.69 2.36 12.75
C LEU A 58 -1.83 1.49 13.66
N VAL A 59 -1.32 0.34 13.18
CA VAL A 59 -0.36 -0.47 13.94
C VAL A 59 0.92 0.33 14.21
N ARG A 60 1.47 1.05 13.23
CA ARG A 60 2.65 1.90 13.46
C ARG A 60 2.40 2.94 14.54
N VAL A 61 1.25 3.60 14.52
CA VAL A 61 0.82 4.59 15.54
C VAL A 61 0.78 3.98 16.95
N ILE A 62 0.20 2.78 17.12
CA ILE A 62 0.11 2.10 18.42
C ILE A 62 1.50 1.91 19.04
N PHE A 63 2.47 1.50 18.22
CA PHE A 63 3.81 1.14 18.67
C PHE A 63 4.84 2.29 18.61
N ALA A 64 4.48 3.45 18.05
CA ALA A 64 5.34 4.63 17.97
C ALA A 64 5.66 5.18 19.38
N HIS A 65 6.92 5.46 19.70
CA HIS A 65 7.33 5.96 21.02
C HIS A 65 7.93 7.37 20.99
N ASP A 66 8.32 7.89 19.83
CA ASP A 66 8.88 9.24 19.67
C ASP A 66 9.96 9.59 20.72
N LYS A 67 10.85 8.64 21.03
CA LYS A 67 11.90 8.73 22.08
C LYS A 67 11.37 9.02 23.50
N GLN A 68 10.06 8.92 23.74
CA GLN A 68 9.42 9.17 25.02
C GLN A 68 8.88 7.86 25.64
N PRO A 69 8.66 7.84 26.98
CA PRO A 69 7.97 6.74 27.64
C PRO A 69 6.56 6.56 27.07
N PHE A 70 6.08 5.32 27.04
CA PHE A 70 4.78 4.96 26.45
C PHE A 70 3.62 5.84 26.95
N LEU A 71 3.54 6.10 28.27
CA LEU A 71 2.47 6.90 28.88
C LEU A 71 2.47 8.37 28.44
N ALA A 72 3.64 8.95 28.14
CA ALA A 72 3.75 10.33 27.68
C ALA A 72 3.18 10.51 26.27
N THR A 73 3.32 9.48 25.42
CA THR A 73 2.77 9.46 24.06
C THR A 73 1.31 9.01 23.96
N LEU A 74 0.68 8.64 25.09
CA LEU A 74 -0.65 8.03 25.08
C LEU A 74 -1.75 8.97 24.56
N PRO A 75 -1.81 10.26 24.94
CA PRO A 75 -2.79 11.20 24.40
C PRO A 75 -2.64 11.41 22.89
N SER A 76 -1.40 11.55 22.40
CA SER A 76 -1.14 11.75 20.97
C SER A 76 -1.50 10.51 20.15
N LYS A 77 -1.26 9.30 20.68
CA LYS A 77 -1.72 8.04 20.07
C LYS A 77 -3.22 7.95 19.98
N VAL A 78 -3.94 8.24 21.07
CA VAL A 78 -5.41 8.18 21.07
C VAL A 78 -5.99 9.15 20.04
N GLY A 79 -5.50 10.40 20.03
CA GLY A 79 -5.89 11.39 19.02
C GLY A 79 -5.58 10.93 17.59
N ALA A 80 -4.37 10.43 17.35
CA ALA A 80 -3.95 9.93 16.04
C ALA A 80 -4.73 8.69 15.58
N LEU A 81 -5.12 7.79 16.49
CA LEU A 81 -5.94 6.62 16.18
C LEU A 81 -7.37 7.00 15.84
N LEU A 82 -7.97 7.95 16.58
CA LEU A 82 -9.30 8.45 16.27
C LEU A 82 -9.33 9.15 14.91
N PHE A 83 -8.43 10.11 14.71
CA PHE A 83 -8.30 10.81 13.43
C PHE A 83 -7.96 9.83 12.29
N GLY A 84 -7.03 8.90 12.54
CA GLY A 84 -6.63 7.87 11.58
C GLY A 84 -7.75 6.90 11.22
N GLY A 85 -8.59 6.52 12.17
CA GLY A 85 -9.76 5.69 11.92
C GLY A 85 -10.77 6.40 11.01
N VAL A 86 -11.14 7.64 11.36
CA VAL A 86 -12.10 8.44 10.57
C VAL A 86 -11.58 8.71 9.17
N MET A 87 -10.34 9.20 9.05
CA MET A 87 -9.71 9.44 7.74
C MET A 87 -9.54 8.16 6.94
N GLY A 88 -9.17 7.06 7.58
CA GLY A 88 -9.05 5.76 6.94
C GLY A 88 -10.37 5.31 6.31
N ILE A 89 -11.47 5.42 7.05
CA ILE A 89 -12.82 5.12 6.52
C ILE A 89 -13.14 6.03 5.33
N ALA A 90 -12.87 7.32 5.44
CA ALA A 90 -13.10 8.27 4.34
C ALA A 90 -12.31 7.89 3.07
N PHE A 91 -11.03 7.52 3.20
CA PHE A 91 -10.21 7.06 2.07
C PHE A 91 -10.73 5.77 1.44
N ILE A 92 -11.19 4.81 2.25
CA ILE A 92 -11.79 3.57 1.76
C ILE A 92 -13.08 3.88 0.98
N MET A 93 -13.98 4.69 1.54
CA MET A 93 -15.22 5.10 0.88
C MET A 93 -14.93 5.84 -0.43
N LEU A 94 -14.00 6.79 -0.41
CA LEU A 94 -13.58 7.54 -1.59
C LEU A 94 -13.06 6.59 -2.68
N THR A 95 -12.19 5.65 -2.30
CA THR A 95 -11.63 4.65 -3.21
C THR A 95 -12.70 3.81 -3.88
N VAL A 96 -13.66 3.28 -3.10
CA VAL A 96 -14.75 2.47 -3.61
C VAL A 96 -15.65 3.30 -4.53
N THR A 97 -16.09 4.48 -4.12
CA THR A 97 -16.99 5.36 -4.89
C THR A 97 -16.43 5.67 -6.27
N PHE A 98 -15.13 5.95 -6.41
CA PHE A 98 -14.53 6.31 -7.69
C PHE A 98 -14.23 5.15 -8.63
N SER A 99 -14.34 3.91 -8.15
CA SER A 99 -13.96 2.73 -8.94
C SER A 99 -15.05 1.67 -9.01
N ILE A 100 -16.17 1.87 -8.31
CA ILE A 100 -17.32 0.96 -8.35
C ILE A 100 -17.95 0.85 -9.74
N GLY A 101 -17.82 1.87 -10.59
CA GLY A 101 -18.27 1.85 -11.99
C GLY A 101 -17.67 0.70 -12.82
N VAL A 102 -16.49 0.20 -12.43
CA VAL A 102 -15.85 -0.97 -13.06
C VAL A 102 -16.66 -2.27 -12.84
N PHE A 103 -17.60 -2.27 -11.89
CA PHE A 103 -18.42 -3.40 -11.49
C PHE A 103 -19.91 -3.27 -11.87
N GLU A 104 -20.31 -2.32 -12.72
CA GLU A 104 -21.71 -2.11 -13.12
C GLU A 104 -22.37 -3.36 -13.75
N GLY A 105 -21.57 -4.29 -14.32
CA GLY A 105 -22.02 -5.59 -14.83
C GLY A 105 -21.96 -6.77 -13.83
N GLY A 106 -21.60 -6.50 -12.57
CA GLY A 106 -21.34 -7.50 -11.53
C GLY A 106 -19.91 -8.08 -11.54
N PHE A 107 -19.63 -8.94 -10.56
CA PHE A 107 -18.36 -9.66 -10.40
C PHE A 107 -18.28 -10.88 -11.33
N LYS A 108 -18.24 -10.65 -12.64
CA LYS A 108 -18.29 -11.71 -13.67
C LYS A 108 -16.97 -11.89 -14.45
N SER A 109 -15.88 -11.24 -14.04
CA SER A 109 -14.62 -11.32 -14.79
C SER A 109 -13.83 -12.60 -14.54
N GLU A 110 -13.19 -13.07 -15.62
CA GLU A 110 -12.15 -14.09 -15.57
C GLU A 110 -10.98 -13.60 -14.71
N GLY A 111 -10.49 -14.45 -13.81
CA GLY A 111 -9.35 -14.17 -12.92
C GLY A 111 -9.68 -13.97 -11.45
N PHE A 112 -10.96 -13.84 -11.07
CA PHE A 112 -11.40 -13.70 -9.67
C PHE A 112 -11.06 -14.91 -8.79
N GLU A 113 -11.05 -16.12 -9.34
CA GLU A 113 -10.78 -17.37 -8.61
C GLU A 113 -9.43 -17.36 -7.89
N GLN A 114 -8.47 -16.59 -8.41
CA GLN A 114 -7.11 -16.55 -7.88
C GLN A 114 -6.85 -15.32 -7.02
N VAL A 115 -7.74 -14.33 -7.04
CA VAL A 115 -7.65 -13.12 -6.20
C VAL A 115 -7.40 -13.43 -4.73
N PRO A 116 -8.03 -14.45 -4.09
CA PRO A 116 -7.77 -14.77 -2.69
C PRO A 116 -6.29 -15.11 -2.40
N TRP A 117 -5.61 -15.82 -3.32
CA TRP A 117 -4.21 -16.18 -3.14
C TRP A 117 -3.30 -14.95 -3.28
N GLN A 118 -3.55 -14.09 -4.27
CA GLN A 118 -2.81 -12.86 -4.47
C GLN A 118 -3.01 -11.88 -3.31
N VAL A 119 -4.22 -11.80 -2.75
CA VAL A 119 -4.49 -11.03 -1.53
C VAL A 119 -3.66 -11.56 -0.36
N ARG A 120 -3.55 -12.88 -0.16
CA ARG A 120 -2.70 -13.45 0.89
C ARG A 120 -1.22 -13.09 0.69
N LEU A 121 -0.71 -13.19 -0.54
CA LEU A 121 0.67 -12.79 -0.86
C LEU A 121 0.90 -11.30 -0.61
N LEU A 122 -0.06 -10.46 -0.96
CA LEU A 122 -0.02 -9.02 -0.72
C LEU A 122 0.04 -8.72 0.79
N VAL A 123 -0.88 -9.30 1.57
CA VAL A 123 -0.91 -9.15 3.03
C VAL A 123 0.43 -9.61 3.63
N LEU A 124 0.95 -10.75 3.21
CA LEU A 124 2.26 -11.24 3.67
C LEU A 124 3.39 -10.27 3.33
N ASN A 125 3.44 -9.72 2.11
CA ASN A 125 4.45 -8.73 1.72
C ASN A 125 4.41 -7.49 2.63
N TYR A 126 3.20 -7.02 2.92
CA TYR A 126 2.96 -5.87 3.80
C TYR A 126 3.31 -6.15 5.27
N LEU A 127 2.98 -7.34 5.78
CA LEU A 127 3.34 -7.77 7.13
C LEU A 127 4.84 -7.94 7.28
N LEU A 128 5.52 -8.53 6.28
CA LEU A 128 6.96 -8.64 6.25
C LEU A 128 7.62 -7.26 6.23
N ALA A 129 7.13 -6.34 5.41
CA ALA A 129 7.63 -4.96 5.40
C ALA A 129 7.46 -4.26 6.75
N LEU A 130 6.32 -4.44 7.41
CA LEU A 130 6.10 -3.92 8.77
C LEU A 130 7.07 -4.55 9.77
N LEU A 131 7.21 -5.88 9.78
CA LEU A 131 8.08 -6.59 10.72
C LEU A 131 9.54 -6.23 10.53
N LEU A 132 10.04 -6.25 9.29
CA LEU A 132 11.43 -5.99 8.95
C LEU A 132 11.79 -4.51 9.12
N HIS A 133 11.03 -3.60 8.50
CA HIS A 133 11.42 -2.18 8.45
C HIS A 133 10.99 -1.37 9.66
N TYR A 134 9.93 -1.78 10.38
CA TYR A 134 9.44 -1.03 11.52
C TYR A 134 9.91 -1.62 12.85
N PHE A 135 9.68 -2.93 13.06
CA PHE A 135 9.99 -3.58 14.33
C PHE A 135 11.45 -4.00 14.45
N LEU A 136 11.99 -4.80 13.51
CA LEU A 136 13.38 -5.27 13.60
C LEU A 136 14.39 -4.14 13.48
N ASN A 137 14.11 -3.12 12.67
CA ASN A 137 14.93 -1.92 12.56
C ASN A 137 14.73 -0.92 13.72
N LYS A 138 13.89 -1.25 14.71
CA LYS A 138 13.59 -0.42 15.89
C LYS A 138 13.08 0.99 15.57
N ARG A 139 12.54 1.21 14.36
CA ARG A 139 12.02 2.51 13.93
C ARG A 139 10.89 2.99 14.83
N TYR A 140 10.12 2.07 15.41
CA TYR A 140 9.06 2.37 16.39
C TYR A 140 9.55 3.17 17.59
N LEU A 141 10.84 3.09 17.97
CA LEU A 141 11.41 3.86 19.09
C LEU A 141 11.52 5.36 18.79
N ILE A 142 11.72 5.73 17.52
CA ILE A 142 11.94 7.11 17.07
C ILE A 142 10.78 7.65 16.24
N ALA A 143 9.77 6.85 15.95
CA ALA A 143 8.64 7.23 15.13
C ALA A 143 7.69 8.16 15.89
N ASN A 144 7.31 9.26 15.25
CA ASN A 144 6.22 10.11 15.72
C ASN A 144 4.87 9.54 15.23
N PRO A 145 3.87 9.36 16.12
CA PRO A 145 2.57 8.82 15.74
C PRO A 145 1.85 9.60 14.63
N ALA A 146 1.87 10.94 14.68
CA ALA A 146 1.18 11.76 13.70
C ALA A 146 1.84 11.69 12.32
N GLU A 147 3.18 11.69 12.27
CA GLU A 147 3.93 11.61 11.02
C GLU A 147 3.74 10.26 10.30
N GLU A 148 3.73 9.14 11.05
CA GLU A 148 3.50 7.81 10.47
C GLU A 148 2.11 7.69 9.83
N LEU A 149 1.13 8.35 10.43
CA LEU A 149 -0.24 8.40 9.94
C LEU A 149 -0.36 9.33 8.71
N MET A 150 0.12 10.58 8.82
CA MET A 150 0.07 11.58 7.75
C MET A 150 0.87 11.13 6.52
N GLY A 151 2.06 10.55 6.71
CA GLY A 151 2.86 10.01 5.61
C GLY A 151 2.14 8.90 4.85
N THR A 152 1.30 8.11 5.53
CA THR A 152 0.47 7.08 4.87
C THR A 152 -0.67 7.72 4.09
N PHE A 153 -1.37 8.70 4.68
CA PHE A 153 -2.47 9.37 3.99
C PHE A 153 -2.03 10.21 2.80
N MET A 154 -0.88 10.90 2.90
CA MET A 154 -0.29 11.62 1.77
C MET A 154 0.03 10.67 0.61
N TYR A 155 0.62 9.51 0.92
CA TYR A 155 0.85 8.47 -0.08
C TYR A 155 -0.47 7.99 -0.70
N LEU A 156 -1.47 7.66 0.11
CA LEU A 156 -2.77 7.22 -0.38
C LEU A 156 -3.46 8.30 -1.22
N LEU A 157 -3.35 9.57 -0.83
CA LEU A 157 -3.92 10.71 -1.57
C LEU A 157 -3.29 10.87 -2.94
N ILE A 158 -1.95 10.84 -3.03
CA ILE A 158 -1.24 10.91 -4.32
C ILE A 158 -1.61 9.71 -5.19
N LEU A 159 -1.60 8.51 -4.61
CA LEU A 159 -1.94 7.28 -5.31
C LEU A 159 -3.37 7.34 -5.86
N LEU A 160 -4.32 7.75 -5.02
CA LEU A 160 -5.72 7.81 -5.37
C LEU A 160 -6.00 8.90 -6.40
N ALA A 161 -5.38 10.08 -6.28
CA ALA A 161 -5.52 11.16 -7.26
C ALA A 161 -5.04 10.73 -8.65
N LEU A 162 -3.87 10.08 -8.74
CA LEU A 162 -3.33 9.60 -10.00
C LEU A 162 -4.17 8.46 -10.58
N LEU A 163 -4.62 7.53 -9.73
CA LEU A 163 -5.47 6.43 -10.17
C LEU A 163 -6.87 6.90 -10.58
N MET A 164 -7.46 7.89 -9.91
CA MET A 164 -8.77 8.46 -10.28
C MET A 164 -8.73 9.09 -11.67
N VAL A 165 -7.69 9.88 -11.97
CA VAL A 165 -7.52 10.46 -13.30
C VAL A 165 -7.40 9.32 -14.31
N LEU A 166 -6.54 8.35 -14.03
CA LEU A 166 -6.33 7.22 -14.92
C LEU A 166 -7.61 6.39 -15.14
N THR A 167 -8.38 6.10 -14.09
CA THR A 167 -9.62 5.32 -14.19
C THR A 167 -10.73 6.10 -14.88
N GLN A 168 -10.92 7.40 -14.61
CA GLN A 168 -11.92 8.21 -15.34
C GLN A 168 -11.65 8.28 -16.84
N PHE A 169 -10.39 8.35 -17.25
CA PHE A 169 -10.03 8.34 -18.68
C PHE A 169 -10.14 6.95 -19.32
N LEU A 170 -9.98 5.88 -18.55
CA LEU A 170 -9.92 4.51 -19.08
C LEU A 170 -11.25 3.75 -18.99
N ILE A 171 -12.06 3.96 -17.94
CA ILE A 171 -13.34 3.27 -17.73
C ILE A 171 -14.27 3.40 -18.95
N PRO A 172 -14.49 4.60 -19.55
CA PRO A 172 -15.36 4.74 -20.72
C PRO A 172 -14.83 4.01 -21.97
N LYS A 173 -13.53 3.75 -22.05
CA LYS A 173 -12.88 3.09 -23.18
C LYS A 173 -12.84 1.57 -23.03
N VAL A 174 -12.81 1.06 -21.79
CA VAL A 174 -12.73 -0.37 -21.50
C VAL A 174 -14.10 -1.05 -21.59
N THR A 175 -15.19 -0.34 -21.27
CA THR A 175 -16.56 -0.88 -21.33
C THR A 175 -17.05 -1.24 -22.73
N GLY A 176 -16.37 -0.79 -23.79
CA GLY A 176 -16.72 -1.08 -25.19
C GLY A 176 -15.64 -1.74 -26.03
N SER A 177 -14.57 -2.31 -25.43
CA SER A 177 -13.36 -2.66 -26.19
C SER A 177 -12.80 -4.07 -25.99
N SER A 178 -12.07 -4.53 -27.01
CA SER A 178 -11.39 -5.83 -27.11
C SER A 178 -10.45 -6.13 -25.93
N ASN A 179 -10.23 -7.42 -25.66
CA ASN A 179 -9.40 -7.94 -24.56
C ASN A 179 -8.01 -7.26 -24.44
N ASN A 180 -7.40 -6.86 -25.56
CA ASN A 180 -6.08 -6.21 -25.56
C ASN A 180 -6.09 -4.83 -24.89
N ILE A 181 -7.18 -4.06 -24.99
CA ILE A 181 -7.28 -2.72 -24.39
C ILE A 181 -7.51 -2.80 -22.88
N ALA A 182 -8.22 -3.84 -22.41
CA ALA A 182 -8.35 -4.13 -20.99
C ALA A 182 -7.00 -4.51 -20.34
N LEU A 183 -6.17 -5.31 -21.02
CA LEU A 183 -4.84 -5.70 -20.54
C LEU A 183 -3.89 -4.49 -20.48
N LEU A 184 -3.87 -3.66 -21.53
CA LEU A 184 -3.07 -2.42 -21.56
C LEU A 184 -3.46 -1.44 -20.44
N THR A 185 -4.77 -1.34 -20.17
CA THR A 185 -5.31 -0.54 -19.07
C THR A 185 -4.81 -1.07 -17.72
N GLY A 186 -4.88 -2.40 -17.53
CA GLY A 186 -4.37 -3.05 -16.33
C GLY A 186 -2.87 -2.79 -16.12
N MET A 187 -2.06 -2.90 -17.18
CA MET A 187 -0.64 -2.58 -17.11
C MET A 187 -0.38 -1.11 -16.75
N ALA A 188 -1.14 -0.17 -17.32
CA ALA A 188 -1.00 1.26 -17.02
C ALA A 188 -1.26 1.57 -15.54
N VAL A 189 -2.31 0.97 -14.96
CA VAL A 189 -2.61 1.07 -13.51
C VAL A 189 -1.45 0.56 -12.67
N VAL A 190 -0.88 -0.60 -13.02
CA VAL A 190 0.24 -1.21 -12.29
C VAL A 190 1.50 -0.36 -12.38
N VAL A 191 1.81 0.20 -13.55
CA VAL A 191 2.98 1.08 -13.76
C VAL A 191 2.84 2.37 -12.94
N VAL A 192 1.69 3.05 -13.01
CA VAL A 192 1.47 4.28 -12.25
C VAL A 192 1.58 4.03 -10.75
N LYS A 193 0.97 2.94 -10.26
CA LYS A 193 1.12 2.54 -8.86
C LYS A 193 2.59 2.36 -8.47
N PHE A 194 3.37 1.64 -9.27
CA PHE A 194 4.78 1.40 -8.98
C PHE A 194 5.61 2.70 -8.96
N MET A 195 5.31 3.66 -9.84
CA MET A 195 5.94 4.98 -9.80
C MET A 195 5.64 5.70 -8.48
N VAL A 196 4.41 5.62 -7.98
CA VAL A 196 4.02 6.21 -6.69
C VAL A 196 4.69 5.50 -5.52
N ASP A 197 4.79 4.17 -5.55
CA ASP A 197 5.52 3.38 -4.54
C ASP A 197 6.98 3.81 -4.46
N ARG A 198 7.65 3.96 -5.62
CA ARG A 198 9.05 4.40 -5.69
C ARG A 198 9.24 5.85 -5.24
N LEU A 199 8.29 6.73 -5.57
CA LEU A 199 8.30 8.12 -5.11
C LEU A 199 8.23 8.18 -3.57
N LYS A 200 7.32 7.41 -2.96
CA LYS A 200 7.20 7.32 -1.50
C LYS A 200 8.51 6.88 -0.84
N LEU A 201 9.13 5.83 -1.39
CA LEU A 201 10.41 5.31 -0.88
C LEU A 201 11.52 6.35 -0.95
N THR A 202 11.60 7.08 -2.06
CA THR A 202 12.58 8.14 -2.28
C THR A 202 12.38 9.28 -1.28
N LEU A 203 11.13 9.69 -1.04
CA LEU A 203 10.80 10.72 -0.06
C LEU A 203 11.15 10.27 1.36
N GLN A 204 10.82 9.03 1.75
CA GLN A 204 11.15 8.49 3.07
C GLN A 204 12.66 8.41 3.31
N GLN A 205 13.45 8.00 2.31
CA GLN A 205 14.92 7.99 2.40
C GLN A 205 15.50 9.39 2.55
N LYS A 206 14.93 10.38 1.85
CA LYS A 206 15.39 11.78 1.95
C LYS A 206 15.10 12.38 3.32
N THR A 207 13.93 12.11 3.90
CA THR A 207 13.58 12.59 5.25
C THR A 207 14.45 11.95 6.34
N GLN A 208 14.88 10.70 6.16
CA GLN A 208 15.78 10.01 7.10
C GLN A 208 17.23 10.52 7.07
N ASN A 209 17.65 11.19 5.99
CA ASN A 209 19.01 11.70 5.78
C ASN A 209 19.16 13.19 6.09
N LEU A 210 18.12 13.88 6.54
CA LEU A 210 18.23 15.27 6.97
C LEU A 210 18.84 15.31 8.39
N PRO A 211 19.93 16.07 8.62
CA PRO A 211 20.41 16.29 9.97
C PRO A 211 19.34 17.06 10.74
N GLY A 212 18.85 16.45 11.83
CA GLY A 212 17.95 17.09 12.79
C GLY A 212 18.67 18.12 13.64
#